data_AF-A0A4Y2I3I6-F1
#
_entry.id   AF-A0A4Y2I3I6-F1
#
_cell.length_a   1.000
_cell.length_b   1.000
_cell.length_c   1.000
_cell.angle_alpha   90.00
_cell.angle_beta   90.00
_cell.angle_gamma   90.00
#
_symmetry.space_group_name_H-M   'P 1'
#
loop_
_entity.id
_entity.type
_entity.pdbx_description
1 polymer ?
#
loop_
_entity_poly.entity_id
_entity_poly.type
_entity_poly.pdbx_seq_one_letter_code
_entity_poly.pdbx_strand_id
1 'polypeptide(L)'
;MSSLPLIINNYHKTQLSRVYPKGSRIDSSNYDPLKMWNAGVQMVALNYQTGDRAMQLNQARFSQNGRCGYVLRPKCMFDDNFDPYDRRTLKDVEPLTLTIQILTFRHIMKTSKGNVNPFIELEIVGAEYDCVSYKTSSKERFDPDDDLSYVWTVYNPELAFIRIVVQYEDMFGDPKFLAQATYPITCLRPGYRSIPLKNEFSEELELSCLLVHIDIQKHSQEVINPNSNPPWGSLTNSPQRVEDDIDFLSIPSSYKLFRKEDQESQEMPHRCLQSKPD
;
A
#
# COMPACT_ATOMS: atom_id res chain seq x y z
N MET A 1 -28.16 -9.73 -7.02
CA MET A 1 -27.17 -9.64 -8.10
C MET A 1 -25.79 -9.59 -7.45
N SER A 2 -24.84 -10.38 -7.91
CA SER A 2 -23.46 -10.36 -7.40
C SER A 2 -22.82 -8.99 -7.66
N SER A 3 -22.02 -8.50 -6.71
CA SER A 3 -21.30 -7.24 -6.87
C SER A 3 -20.27 -7.36 -8.01
N LEU A 4 -20.00 -6.27 -8.73
CA LEU A 4 -18.98 -6.25 -9.79
C LEU A 4 -17.60 -6.71 -9.29
N PRO A 5 -17.13 -6.30 -8.09
CA PRO A 5 -15.89 -6.80 -7.50
C PRO A 5 -15.86 -8.32 -7.33
N LEU A 6 -16.96 -8.91 -6.87
CA LEU A 6 -17.09 -10.36 -6.71
C LEU A 6 -16.98 -11.10 -8.05
N ILE A 7 -17.64 -10.59 -9.09
CA ILE A 7 -17.59 -11.16 -10.45
C ILE A 7 -16.15 -11.13 -10.98
N ILE A 8 -15.45 -10.00 -10.81
CA ILE A 8 -14.07 -9.81 -11.25
C ILE A 8 -13.13 -10.76 -10.49
N ASN A 9 -13.25 -10.85 -9.16
CA ASN A 9 -12.41 -11.74 -8.36
C ASN A 9 -12.60 -13.21 -8.75
N ASN A 10 -13.86 -13.64 -8.97
CA ASN A 10 -14.17 -15.00 -9.42
C ASN A 10 -13.57 -15.32 -10.80
N TYR A 11 -13.61 -14.37 -11.75
CA TYR A 11 -12.91 -14.51 -13.03
C TYR A 11 -11.39 -14.74 -12.83
N HIS A 12 -10.77 -13.97 -11.93
CA HIS A 12 -9.34 -14.07 -11.66
C HIS A 12 -8.90 -15.34 -10.93
N LYS A 13 -9.80 -16.21 -10.47
CA LYS A 13 -9.42 -17.52 -9.93
C LYS A 13 -8.78 -18.43 -10.97
N THR A 14 -9.18 -18.30 -12.23
CA THR A 14 -8.72 -19.17 -13.33
C THR A 14 -8.11 -18.41 -14.51
N GLN A 15 -8.36 -17.09 -14.60
CA GLN A 15 -7.90 -16.27 -15.72
C GLN A 15 -6.98 -15.14 -15.24
N LEU A 16 -6.10 -14.70 -16.13
CA LEU A 16 -5.25 -13.54 -15.91
C LEU A 16 -5.86 -12.31 -16.58
N SER A 17 -5.67 -11.13 -15.97
CA SER A 17 -5.95 -9.85 -16.62
C SER A 17 -4.79 -8.89 -16.45
N ARG A 18 -4.67 -7.96 -17.41
CA ARG A 18 -3.71 -6.86 -17.39
C ARG A 18 -4.45 -5.53 -17.41
N VAL A 19 -4.07 -4.65 -16.49
CA VAL A 19 -4.60 -3.28 -16.39
C VAL A 19 -3.46 -2.29 -16.57
N TYR A 20 -3.76 -1.11 -17.11
CA TYR A 20 -2.79 -0.08 -17.47
C TYR A 20 -3.30 1.30 -17.06
N PRO A 21 -2.41 2.28 -16.88
CA PRO A 21 -2.82 3.67 -16.72
C PRO A 21 -3.64 4.14 -17.92
N LYS A 22 -4.63 5.00 -17.67
CA LYS A 22 -5.43 5.63 -18.73
C LYS A 22 -4.52 6.49 -19.61
N GLY A 23 -4.73 6.45 -20.93
CA GLY A 23 -3.92 7.21 -21.90
C GLY A 23 -3.93 8.75 -21.72
N SER A 24 -4.88 9.29 -20.95
CA SER A 24 -4.90 10.72 -20.59
C SER A 24 -3.84 11.12 -19.56
N ARG A 25 -3.16 10.17 -18.92
CA ARG A 25 -2.07 10.41 -17.96
C ARG A 25 -0.76 10.68 -18.71
N ILE A 26 -0.74 11.80 -19.43
CA ILE A 26 0.42 12.26 -20.22
C ILE A 26 1.63 12.59 -19.35
N ASP A 27 1.40 12.89 -18.07
CA ASP A 27 2.41 13.12 -17.03
C ASP A 27 3.04 11.82 -16.49
N SER A 28 2.60 10.66 -16.99
CA SER A 28 3.00 9.33 -16.48
C SER A 28 2.65 9.08 -15.01
N SER A 29 1.69 9.81 -14.45
CA SER A 29 1.15 9.49 -13.12
C SER A 29 0.57 8.08 -13.06
N ASN A 30 0.63 7.43 -11.89
CA ASN A 30 -0.02 6.14 -11.70
C ASN A 30 -1.42 6.26 -11.07
N TYR A 31 -2.22 5.22 -11.27
CA TYR A 31 -3.46 4.99 -10.51
C TYR A 31 -3.15 4.18 -9.25
N ASP A 32 -4.10 4.10 -8.32
CA ASP A 32 -3.95 3.27 -7.11
C ASP A 32 -4.00 1.77 -7.46
N PRO A 33 -2.90 1.01 -7.26
CA PRO A 33 -2.85 -0.41 -7.60
C PRO A 33 -3.64 -1.29 -6.62
N LEU A 34 -3.94 -0.82 -5.40
CA LEU A 34 -4.60 -1.63 -4.37
C LEU A 34 -6.01 -2.04 -4.79
N LYS A 35 -6.77 -1.13 -5.40
CA LYS A 35 -8.11 -1.42 -5.92
C LYS A 35 -8.09 -2.61 -6.90
N MET A 36 -7.04 -2.69 -7.72
CA MET A 36 -6.88 -3.78 -8.68
C MET A 36 -6.42 -5.09 -8.00
N TRP A 37 -5.44 -5.01 -7.10
CA TRP A 37 -4.97 -6.19 -6.35
C TRP A 37 -6.06 -6.77 -5.45
N ASN A 38 -6.87 -5.93 -4.79
CA ASN A 38 -7.98 -6.36 -3.94
C ASN A 38 -9.08 -7.07 -4.76
N ALA A 39 -9.24 -6.71 -6.03
CA ALA A 39 -10.13 -7.41 -6.98
C ALA A 39 -9.47 -8.64 -7.67
N GLY A 40 -8.25 -9.00 -7.28
CA GLY A 40 -7.56 -10.20 -7.76
C GLY A 40 -6.82 -10.02 -9.09
N VAL A 41 -6.74 -8.81 -9.64
CA VAL A 41 -5.98 -8.52 -10.86
C VAL A 41 -4.50 -8.78 -10.62
N GLN A 42 -3.85 -9.52 -11.52
CA GLN A 42 -2.48 -9.97 -11.36
C GLN A 42 -1.47 -9.03 -12.03
N MET A 43 -1.73 -8.64 -13.28
CA MET A 43 -0.81 -7.78 -14.04
C MET A 43 -1.24 -6.32 -13.95
N VAL A 44 -0.92 -5.68 -12.81
CA VAL A 44 -1.19 -4.26 -12.57
C VAL A 44 -0.03 -3.43 -13.10
N ALA A 45 -0.13 -2.95 -14.34
CA ALA A 45 0.94 -2.19 -14.97
C ALA A 45 0.97 -0.76 -14.44
N LEU A 46 2.16 -0.30 -14.07
CA LEU A 46 2.46 1.04 -13.58
C LEU A 46 3.63 1.63 -14.38
N ASN A 47 3.74 2.94 -14.38
CA ASN A 47 4.86 3.71 -14.91
C ASN A 47 6.02 3.67 -13.90
N TYR A 48 7.00 2.80 -14.13
CA TYR A 48 8.12 2.55 -13.22
C TYR A 48 9.05 3.75 -13.03
N GLN A 49 9.09 4.66 -14.00
CA GLN A 49 9.88 5.88 -13.97
C GLN A 49 9.33 6.94 -13.01
N THR A 50 8.12 6.76 -12.47
CA THR A 50 7.45 7.75 -11.63
C THR A 50 7.61 7.39 -10.15
N GLY A 51 8.28 8.23 -9.38
CA GLY A 51 8.52 8.06 -7.93
C GLY A 51 7.29 8.38 -7.07
N ASP A 52 6.14 7.77 -7.36
CA ASP A 52 4.88 8.04 -6.66
C ASP A 52 4.49 6.95 -5.64
N ARG A 53 3.40 7.22 -4.91
CA ARG A 53 2.85 6.30 -3.90
C ARG A 53 2.53 4.91 -4.47
N ALA A 54 2.01 4.85 -5.70
CA ALA A 54 1.68 3.59 -6.35
C ALA A 54 2.94 2.74 -6.61
N MET A 55 4.01 3.36 -7.09
CA MET A 55 5.29 2.67 -7.28
C MET A 55 5.92 2.24 -5.96
N GLN A 56 5.79 3.03 -4.90
CA GLN A 56 6.27 2.65 -3.56
C GLN A 56 5.52 1.44 -3.01
N LEU A 57 4.19 1.37 -3.19
CA LEU A 57 3.38 0.19 -2.86
C LEU A 57 3.76 -1.03 -3.71
N ASN A 58 4.01 -0.83 -5.00
CA ASN A 58 4.45 -1.90 -5.90
C ASN A 58 5.80 -2.49 -5.47
N GLN A 59 6.78 -1.64 -5.18
CA GLN A 59 8.08 -2.09 -4.67
C GLN A 59 7.95 -2.82 -3.32
N ALA A 60 7.09 -2.33 -2.43
CA ALA A 60 6.81 -3.00 -1.16
C ALA A 60 6.15 -4.37 -1.36
N ARG A 61 5.12 -4.47 -2.22
CA ARG A 61 4.42 -5.72 -2.51
C ARG A 61 5.37 -6.77 -3.04
N PHE A 62 6.15 -6.42 -4.06
CA PHE A 62 7.09 -7.33 -4.70
C PHE A 62 8.44 -7.41 -3.99
N SER A 63 8.59 -6.81 -2.81
CA SER A 63 9.71 -7.11 -1.91
C SER A 63 9.60 -8.52 -1.30
N GLN A 64 8.38 -9.05 -1.27
CA GLN A 64 8.05 -10.39 -0.80
C GLN A 64 8.64 -11.47 -1.71
N ASN A 65 8.65 -12.71 -1.19
CA ASN A 65 9.01 -13.89 -1.97
C ASN A 65 10.35 -13.76 -2.71
N GLY A 66 11.35 -13.18 -2.04
CA GLY A 66 12.70 -13.02 -2.58
C GLY A 66 12.79 -12.08 -3.78
N ARG A 67 11.85 -11.13 -3.95
CA ARG A 67 11.82 -10.18 -5.07
C ARG A 67 11.70 -10.80 -6.45
N CYS A 68 11.11 -11.99 -6.55
CA CYS A 68 10.99 -12.71 -7.82
C CYS A 68 9.93 -12.13 -8.79
N GLY A 69 9.18 -11.11 -8.37
CA GLY A 69 8.09 -10.52 -9.15
C GLY A 69 6.75 -11.25 -9.04
N TYR A 70 6.66 -12.32 -8.24
CA TYR A 70 5.43 -13.08 -8.01
C TYR A 70 5.11 -13.20 -6.52
N VAL A 71 3.89 -12.83 -6.16
CA VAL A 71 3.35 -12.93 -4.79
C VAL A 71 2.04 -13.69 -4.87
N LEU A 72 1.92 -14.77 -4.09
CA LEU A 72 0.71 -15.57 -4.02
C LEU A 72 -0.44 -14.71 -3.46
N ARG A 73 -1.63 -14.84 -4.05
CA ARG A 73 -2.83 -14.16 -3.52
C ARG A 73 -3.31 -14.83 -2.22
N PRO A 74 -3.87 -14.06 -1.28
CA PRO A 74 -4.47 -14.59 -0.05
C PRO A 74 -5.50 -15.69 -0.34
N LYS A 75 -5.60 -16.68 0.57
CA LYS A 75 -6.55 -17.79 0.41
C LYS A 75 -8.01 -17.32 0.38
N CYS A 76 -8.35 -16.30 1.16
CA CYS A 76 -9.70 -15.75 1.23
C CYS A 76 -10.21 -15.28 -0.14
N MET A 77 -9.34 -14.82 -1.04
CA MET A 77 -9.71 -14.40 -2.40
C MET A 77 -10.20 -15.55 -3.28
N PHE A 78 -9.99 -16.81 -2.87
CA PHE A 78 -10.49 -17.98 -3.59
C PHE A 78 -11.86 -18.44 -3.08
N ASP A 79 -12.42 -17.84 -2.02
CA ASP A 79 -13.80 -18.09 -1.60
C ASP A 79 -14.80 -17.46 -2.60
N ASP A 80 -15.91 -18.14 -2.87
CA ASP A 80 -16.92 -17.69 -3.84
C ASP A 80 -17.76 -16.50 -3.36
N ASN A 81 -17.66 -16.13 -2.09
CA ASN A 81 -18.36 -15.00 -1.49
C ASN A 81 -17.43 -13.86 -1.10
N PHE A 82 -16.13 -13.94 -1.39
CA PHE A 82 -15.18 -12.88 -1.04
C PHE A 82 -15.48 -11.58 -1.79
N ASP A 83 -15.81 -10.53 -1.03
CA ASP A 83 -15.96 -9.17 -1.54
C ASP A 83 -14.88 -8.28 -0.91
N PRO A 84 -13.96 -7.69 -1.69
CA PRO A 84 -12.88 -6.86 -1.17
C PRO A 84 -13.35 -5.60 -0.43
N TYR A 85 -14.63 -5.21 -0.56
CA TYR A 85 -15.19 -4.04 0.11
C TYR A 85 -16.03 -4.39 1.34
N ASP A 86 -16.23 -5.67 1.63
CA ASP A 86 -17.00 -6.13 2.79
C ASP A 86 -16.17 -7.08 3.67
N ARG A 87 -15.66 -6.55 4.79
CA ARG A 87 -14.87 -7.31 5.77
C ARG A 87 -15.60 -8.55 6.30
N ARG A 88 -16.94 -8.61 6.25
CA ARG A 88 -17.73 -9.75 6.73
C ARG A 88 -17.57 -10.98 5.82
N THR A 89 -17.04 -10.80 4.62
CA THR A 89 -16.78 -11.89 3.67
C THR A 89 -15.41 -12.56 3.88
N LEU A 90 -14.58 -12.04 4.78
CA LEU A 90 -13.28 -12.61 5.11
C LEU A 90 -13.42 -13.95 5.82
N LYS A 91 -13.06 -15.04 5.14
CA LYS A 91 -12.99 -16.38 5.72
C LYS A 91 -11.55 -16.84 5.90
N ASP A 92 -11.29 -17.51 7.01
CA ASP A 92 -9.97 -18.08 7.35
C ASP A 92 -8.83 -17.05 7.34
N VAL A 93 -9.15 -15.78 7.63
CA VAL A 93 -8.18 -14.69 7.75
C VAL A 93 -8.01 -14.38 9.23
N GLU A 94 -6.78 -14.38 9.74
CA GLU A 94 -6.46 -14.03 11.12
C GLU A 94 -6.20 -12.52 11.21
N PRO A 95 -7.11 -11.71 11.78
CA PRO A 95 -6.88 -10.29 11.98
C PRO A 95 -5.79 -10.06 13.03
N LEU A 96 -5.24 -8.86 13.06
CA LEU A 96 -4.27 -8.48 14.08
C LEU A 96 -4.46 -7.06 14.57
N THR A 97 -4.02 -6.80 15.79
CA THR A 97 -3.72 -5.47 16.29
C THR A 97 -2.23 -5.20 16.05
N LEU A 98 -1.94 -4.11 15.36
CA LEU A 98 -0.59 -3.59 15.16
C LEU A 98 -0.43 -2.37 16.04
N THR A 99 0.62 -2.36 16.86
CA THR A 99 1.05 -1.17 17.60
C THR A 99 2.44 -0.78 17.13
N ILE A 100 2.62 0.48 16.73
CA ILE A 100 3.92 1.06 16.41
C ILE A 100 4.14 2.24 17.36
N GLN A 101 5.18 2.14 18.18
CA GLN A 101 5.70 3.26 18.94
C GLN A 101 6.87 3.88 18.19
N ILE A 102 6.77 5.17 17.87
CA ILE A 102 7.89 5.92 17.32
C ILE A 102 8.78 6.38 18.47
N LEU A 103 10.05 6.00 18.45
CA LEU A 103 11.00 6.36 19.50
C LEU A 103 11.84 7.58 19.10
N THR A 104 12.49 7.50 17.93
CA THR A 104 13.33 8.58 17.40
C THR A 104 13.71 8.31 15.94
N PHE A 105 14.38 9.24 15.26
CA PHE A 105 14.96 9.04 13.93
C PHE A 105 16.41 9.52 13.88
N ARG A 106 17.15 9.08 12.87
CA ARG A 106 18.53 9.54 12.61
C ARG A 106 18.74 9.86 11.13
N HIS A 107 19.66 10.79 10.87
CA HIS A 107 20.13 11.20 9.54
C HIS A 107 18.98 11.51 8.55
N ILE A 108 18.01 12.30 8.99
CA ILE A 108 17.05 12.92 8.08
C ILE A 108 17.73 14.14 7.49
N MET A 109 18.26 13.99 6.27
CA MET A 109 18.95 15.07 5.56
C MET A 109 17.96 15.89 4.75
N LYS A 110 18.14 17.21 4.74
CA LYS A 110 17.43 18.13 3.85
C LYS A 110 18.37 18.58 2.74
N THR A 111 17.84 18.75 1.54
CA THR A 111 18.57 19.36 0.41
C THR A 111 18.59 20.89 0.47
N SER A 112 17.71 21.53 1.27
CA SER A 112 17.59 23.01 1.37
C SER A 112 18.08 23.58 2.70
N LYS A 113 18.38 24.89 2.74
CA LYS A 113 18.84 25.58 3.96
C LYS A 113 17.68 25.74 4.97
N GLY A 114 17.99 25.63 6.26
CA GLY A 114 17.07 25.90 7.39
C GLY A 114 16.74 24.67 8.24
N ASN A 115 16.31 24.90 9.49
CA ASN A 115 15.90 23.84 10.41
C ASN A 115 14.68 23.11 9.86
N VAL A 116 14.72 21.78 9.90
CA VAL A 116 13.61 20.90 9.54
C VAL A 116 12.92 20.51 10.83
N ASN A 117 11.62 20.73 10.87
CA ASN A 117 10.74 20.16 11.89
C ASN A 117 9.99 19.01 11.20
N PRO A 118 10.57 17.79 11.17
CA PRO A 118 9.94 16.70 10.48
C PRO A 118 8.73 16.22 11.28
N PHE A 119 7.71 15.75 10.58
CA PHE A 119 6.62 14.98 11.14
C PHE A 119 6.45 13.70 10.35
N ILE A 120 5.80 12.72 10.97
CA ILE A 120 5.64 11.39 10.40
C ILE A 120 4.14 11.12 10.20
N GLU A 121 3.81 10.66 9.00
CA GLU A 121 2.51 10.09 8.68
C GLU A 121 2.65 8.57 8.63
N LEU A 122 1.78 7.89 9.38
CA LEU A 122 1.70 6.44 9.47
C LEU A 122 0.35 6.02 8.89
N GLU A 123 0.36 5.22 7.84
CA GLU A 123 -0.85 4.83 7.11
C GLU A 123 -0.90 3.31 6.96
N ILE A 124 -2.00 2.69 7.40
CA ILE A 124 -2.35 1.35 6.93
C ILE A 124 -3.04 1.50 5.59
N VAL A 125 -2.53 0.80 4.58
CA VAL A 125 -3.11 0.79 3.24
C VAL A 125 -3.47 -0.62 2.84
N GLY A 126 -4.68 -0.84 2.33
CA GLY A 126 -5.13 -2.17 1.95
C GLY A 126 -6.54 -2.13 1.40
N ALA A 127 -7.44 -2.93 1.99
CA ALA A 127 -8.87 -2.77 1.76
C ALA A 127 -9.39 -1.53 2.50
N GLU A 128 -10.48 -0.92 2.02
CA GLU A 128 -11.02 0.35 2.56
C GLU A 128 -11.42 0.27 4.05
N TYR A 129 -11.76 -0.93 4.54
CA TYR A 129 -12.07 -1.16 5.95
C TYR A 129 -10.83 -1.26 6.85
N ASP A 130 -9.63 -1.38 6.28
CA ASP A 130 -8.34 -1.36 6.98
C ASP A 130 -7.64 0.01 6.88
N CYS A 131 -8.02 0.85 5.91
CA CYS A 131 -7.35 2.11 5.63
C CYS A 131 -7.56 3.16 6.73
N VAL A 132 -6.52 3.40 7.52
CA VAL A 132 -6.49 4.37 8.61
C VAL A 132 -5.12 5.01 8.70
N SER A 133 -5.06 6.34 8.79
CA SER A 133 -3.83 7.10 8.96
C SER A 133 -3.76 7.87 10.28
N TYR A 134 -2.53 8.05 10.75
CA TYR A 134 -2.15 8.92 11.85
C TYR A 134 -1.04 9.84 11.39
N LYS A 135 -1.01 11.06 11.94
CA LYS A 135 0.02 12.04 11.67
C LYS A 135 0.54 12.62 12.97
N THR A 136 1.86 12.67 13.14
CA THR A 136 2.48 13.31 14.30
C THR A 136 2.41 14.83 14.17
N SER A 137 2.56 15.53 15.30
CA SER A 137 2.73 16.98 15.29
C SER A 137 4.03 17.37 14.57
N SER A 138 4.04 18.50 13.86
CA SER A 138 5.28 19.10 13.34
C SER A 138 6.16 19.67 14.45
N LYS A 139 5.65 19.80 15.67
CA LYS A 139 6.43 20.22 16.85
C LYS A 139 6.93 19.04 17.69
N GLU A 140 6.68 17.81 17.23
CA GLU A 140 7.08 16.60 17.94
C GLU A 140 8.60 16.52 18.03
N ARG A 141 9.11 16.22 19.22
CA ARG A 141 10.55 16.14 19.46
C ARG A 141 11.11 14.74 19.25
N PHE A 142 10.24 13.74 19.30
CA PHE A 142 10.60 12.32 19.22
C PHE A 142 11.68 11.97 20.25
N ASP A 143 11.42 12.38 21.50
CA ASP A 143 12.24 11.98 22.62
C ASP A 143 11.88 10.52 23.00
N PRO A 144 12.87 9.65 23.31
CA PRO A 144 12.59 8.23 23.58
C PRO A 144 11.65 7.95 24.76
N ASP A 145 11.47 8.93 25.65
CA ASP A 145 10.59 8.85 26.81
C ASP A 145 9.14 9.24 26.49
N ASP A 146 8.87 9.78 25.29
CA ASP A 146 7.53 10.14 24.83
C ASP A 146 6.73 8.87 24.43
N ASP A 147 5.46 8.80 24.84
CA ASP A 147 4.55 7.72 24.42
C ASP A 147 3.89 8.05 23.08
N LEU A 148 4.67 7.96 22.00
CA LEU A 148 4.21 8.15 20.62
C LEU A 148 3.76 6.82 20.00
N SER A 149 2.76 6.20 20.61
CA SER A 149 2.19 4.91 20.21
C SER A 149 0.95 5.06 19.31
N TYR A 150 0.92 4.29 18.23
CA TYR A 150 -0.17 4.26 17.25
C TYR A 150 -0.68 2.82 17.10
N VAL A 151 -2.00 2.65 17.14
CA VAL A 151 -2.63 1.34 17.19
C VAL A 151 -3.63 1.19 16.06
N TRP A 152 -3.55 0.08 15.34
CA TRP A 152 -4.50 -0.29 14.29
C TRP A 152 -5.07 -1.67 14.54
N THR A 153 -6.32 -1.87 14.11
CA THR A 153 -6.88 -3.21 13.90
C THR A 153 -6.89 -3.48 12.39
N VAL A 154 -6.18 -4.50 11.95
CA VAL A 154 -6.06 -4.89 10.53
C VAL A 154 -6.82 -6.20 10.34
N TYR A 155 -7.92 -6.13 9.60
CA TYR A 155 -8.82 -7.25 9.32
C TYR A 155 -8.27 -8.18 8.23
N ASN A 156 -7.59 -7.66 7.22
CA ASN A 156 -6.96 -8.47 6.17
C ASN A 156 -5.45 -8.18 6.01
N PRO A 157 -4.61 -8.71 6.90
CA PRO A 157 -3.17 -8.44 6.88
C PRO A 157 -2.46 -8.86 5.58
N GLU A 158 -2.95 -9.87 4.87
CA GLU A 158 -2.34 -10.37 3.63
C GLU A 158 -2.48 -9.40 2.44
N LEU A 159 -3.44 -8.46 2.50
CA LEU A 159 -3.63 -7.40 1.51
C LEU A 159 -3.21 -6.00 2.00
N ALA A 160 -2.78 -5.91 3.25
CA ALA A 160 -2.46 -4.64 3.88
C ALA A 160 -0.94 -4.34 3.91
N PHE A 161 -0.62 -3.06 3.95
CA PHE A 161 0.71 -2.48 4.05
C PHE A 161 0.72 -1.47 5.19
N ILE A 162 1.85 -1.36 5.88
CA ILE A 162 2.18 -0.15 6.64
C ILE A 162 3.03 0.75 5.75
N ARG A 163 2.64 2.01 5.65
CA ARG A 163 3.35 3.06 4.95
C ARG A 163 3.71 4.15 5.96
N ILE A 164 4.99 4.46 6.02
CA ILE A 164 5.55 5.50 6.88
C ILE A 164 6.08 6.58 5.94
N VAL A 165 5.61 7.81 6.08
CA VAL A 165 6.07 8.96 5.29
C VAL A 165 6.62 10.00 6.23
N VAL A 166 7.86 10.43 5.98
CA VAL A 166 8.49 11.52 6.71
C VAL A 166 8.43 12.77 5.85
N GLN A 167 7.91 13.84 6.43
CA GLN A 167 7.67 15.11 5.76
C GLN A 167 8.12 16.27 6.65
N TYR A 168 8.19 17.46 6.09
CA TYR A 168 8.32 18.71 6.86
C TYR A 168 7.37 19.76 6.31
N GLU A 169 7.02 20.73 7.15
CA GLU A 169 6.26 21.90 6.72
C GLU A 169 7.23 22.94 6.16
N ASP A 170 6.97 23.43 4.95
CA ASP A 170 7.72 24.55 4.41
C ASP A 170 7.32 25.89 5.06
N MET A 171 7.87 27.01 4.58
CA MET A 171 7.60 28.33 5.14
C MET A 171 6.14 28.78 5.00
N PHE A 172 5.37 28.13 4.12
CA PHE A 172 3.94 28.40 3.90
C PHE A 172 3.06 27.39 4.64
N GLY A 173 3.65 26.42 5.33
CA GLY A 173 2.93 25.34 6.02
C GLY A 173 2.59 24.15 5.11
N ASP A 174 3.06 24.13 3.85
CA ASP A 174 2.78 23.02 2.95
C ASP A 174 3.65 21.81 3.32
N PRO A 175 3.07 20.60 3.40
CA PRO A 175 3.84 19.39 3.63
C PRO A 175 4.72 19.07 2.41
N LYS A 176 6.02 18.86 2.66
CA LYS A 176 7.00 18.43 1.66
C LYS A 176 7.58 17.08 2.04
N PHE A 177 7.63 16.18 1.07
CA PHE A 177 8.20 14.84 1.20
C PHE A 177 9.69 14.91 1.54
N LEU A 178 10.13 14.06 2.47
CA LEU A 178 11.55 13.81 2.75
C LEU A 178 11.92 12.37 2.44
N ALA A 179 11.15 11.44 2.98
CA ALA A 179 11.43 10.02 2.88
C ALA A 179 10.18 9.18 3.11
N GLN A 180 10.27 7.89 2.79
CA GLN A 180 9.24 6.91 3.11
C GLN A 180 9.83 5.54 3.42
N ALA A 181 9.03 4.71 4.08
CA ALA A 181 9.26 3.28 4.16
C ALA A 181 7.90 2.56 4.11
N THR A 182 7.76 1.61 3.19
CA THR A 182 6.51 0.88 2.96
C THR A 182 6.77 -0.62 3.02
N TYR A 183 5.98 -1.35 3.81
CA TYR A 183 6.13 -2.79 4.00
C TYR A 183 4.78 -3.50 4.05
N PRO A 184 4.65 -4.71 3.48
CA PRO A 184 3.50 -5.57 3.73
C PRO A 184 3.40 -5.90 5.22
N ILE A 185 2.19 -5.91 5.77
CA ILE A 185 1.96 -6.17 7.21
C ILE A 185 2.50 -7.56 7.61
N THR A 186 2.31 -8.55 6.76
CA THR A 186 2.80 -9.93 6.95
C THR A 186 4.32 -10.06 7.02
N CYS A 187 5.06 -9.03 6.60
CA CYS A 187 6.53 -9.03 6.61
C CYS A 187 7.14 -8.30 7.81
N LEU A 188 6.31 -7.71 8.68
CA LEU A 188 6.78 -7.02 9.88
C LEU A 188 7.31 -8.00 10.92
N ARG A 189 8.28 -7.54 11.71
CA ARG A 189 8.86 -8.30 12.82
C ARG A 189 8.71 -7.50 14.12
N PRO A 190 8.18 -8.10 15.21
CA PRO A 190 7.95 -7.39 16.46
C PRO A 190 9.25 -7.01 17.18
N GLY A 191 9.15 -6.19 18.22
CA GLY A 191 10.24 -5.67 19.04
C GLY A 191 10.83 -4.36 18.51
N TYR A 192 11.99 -3.97 19.04
CA TYR A 192 12.72 -2.80 18.58
C TYR A 192 13.32 -3.01 17.19
N ARG A 193 13.01 -2.09 16.26
CA ARG A 193 13.43 -2.16 14.85
C ARG A 193 13.96 -0.82 14.37
N SER A 194 15.06 -0.86 13.63
CA SER A 194 15.48 0.24 12.79
C SER A 194 14.88 0.06 11.41
N ILE A 195 14.06 1.02 10.98
CA ILE A 195 13.44 1.06 9.66
C ILE A 195 14.29 1.97 8.76
N PRO A 196 14.98 1.42 7.75
CA PRO A 196 15.68 2.23 6.76
C PRO A 196 14.70 3.09 5.98
N LEU A 197 14.99 4.38 5.87
CA LEU A 197 14.19 5.32 5.11
C LEU A 197 14.65 5.36 3.65
N LYS A 198 13.71 5.63 2.75
CA LYS A 198 13.92 5.62 1.30
C LYS A 198 13.43 6.91 0.65
N ASN A 199 13.98 7.24 -0.52
CA ASN A 199 13.49 8.35 -1.32
C ASN A 199 12.17 8.00 -2.04
N GLU A 200 11.72 8.90 -2.91
CA GLU A 200 10.49 8.77 -3.68
C GLU A 200 10.49 7.59 -4.68
N PHE A 201 11.68 7.19 -5.16
CA PHE A 201 11.91 6.06 -6.04
C PHE A 201 12.13 4.73 -5.31
N SER A 202 11.95 4.71 -3.98
CA SER A 202 12.20 3.54 -3.12
C SER A 202 13.68 3.10 -3.06
N GLU A 203 14.60 4.02 -3.31
CA GLU A 203 16.04 3.83 -3.10
C GLU A 203 16.40 4.22 -1.66
N GLU A 204 17.32 3.47 -1.04
CA GLU A 204 17.69 3.69 0.36
C GLU A 204 18.43 5.01 0.56
N LEU A 205 18.03 5.76 1.60
CA LEU A 205 18.74 6.95 2.04
C LEU A 205 19.83 6.54 3.03
N GLU A 206 21.08 6.87 2.71
CA GLU A 206 22.24 6.44 3.49
C GLU A 206 22.14 6.90 4.95
N LEU A 207 22.31 5.95 5.88
CA LEU A 207 22.22 6.13 7.34
C LEU A 207 20.86 6.60 7.89
N SER A 208 19.89 6.91 7.02
CA SER A 208 18.59 7.44 7.40
C SER A 208 17.70 6.33 7.92
N CYS A 209 17.29 6.42 9.19
CA CYS A 209 16.49 5.38 9.82
C CYS A 209 15.52 5.93 10.87
N LEU A 210 14.36 5.27 10.98
CA LEU A 210 13.42 5.44 12.08
C LEU A 210 13.61 4.31 13.09
N LEU A 211 13.74 4.64 14.37
CA LEU A 211 13.75 3.67 15.46
C LEU A 211 12.32 3.54 16.02
N VAL A 212 11.79 2.32 15.99
CA VAL A 212 10.44 2.02 16.45
C VAL A 212 10.42 0.80 17.37
N HIS A 213 9.39 0.70 18.20
CA HIS A 213 8.99 -0.56 18.80
C HIS A 213 7.69 -1.04 18.14
N ILE A 214 7.68 -2.29 17.69
CA ILE A 214 6.54 -2.90 16.99
C ILE A 214 5.96 -4.02 17.85
N ASP A 215 4.68 -3.93 18.20
CA ASP A 215 3.93 -5.04 18.81
C ASP A 215 2.85 -5.54 17.84
N ILE A 216 2.68 -6.86 17.77
CA ILE A 216 1.73 -7.52 16.87
C ILE A 216 0.96 -8.58 17.66
N GLN A 217 -0.34 -8.36 17.82
CA GLN A 217 -1.24 -9.27 18.52
C GLN A 217 -2.25 -9.86 17.52
N LYS A 218 -2.17 -11.16 17.28
CA LYS A 218 -3.09 -11.87 16.38
C LYS A 218 -4.38 -12.23 17.12
N HIS A 219 -5.50 -12.16 16.41
CA HIS A 219 -6.82 -12.46 16.95
C HIS A 219 -7.47 -13.60 16.17
N SER A 220 -8.08 -14.55 16.88
CA SER A 220 -9.01 -15.50 16.26
C SER A 220 -10.29 -14.77 15.83
N GLN A 221 -10.81 -15.08 14.64
CA GLN A 221 -11.97 -14.38 14.03
C GLN A 221 -13.21 -14.30 14.96
N GLU A 222 -13.41 -15.26 15.86
CA GLU A 222 -14.56 -15.28 16.78
C GLU A 222 -14.56 -14.13 17.79
N VAL A 223 -13.41 -13.50 18.07
CA VAL A 223 -13.28 -12.47 19.12
C VAL A 223 -13.67 -11.08 18.63
N ILE A 224 -13.68 -10.85 17.31
CA ILE A 224 -13.98 -9.53 16.74
C ILE A 224 -15.45 -9.48 16.36
N ASN A 225 -16.31 -9.26 17.34
CA ASN A 225 -17.72 -9.01 17.09
C ASN A 225 -17.85 -7.71 16.26
N PRO A 226 -18.45 -7.74 15.06
CA PRO A 226 -18.53 -6.57 14.18
C PRO A 226 -19.33 -5.41 14.79
N ASN A 227 -20.10 -5.66 15.87
CA ASN A 227 -20.88 -4.67 16.60
C ASN A 227 -20.23 -4.22 17.93
N SER A 228 -19.07 -4.77 18.32
CA SER A 228 -18.34 -4.29 19.49
C SER A 228 -17.34 -3.23 19.10
N ASN A 229 -17.33 -2.09 19.80
CA ASN A 229 -16.16 -1.21 19.81
C ASN A 229 -14.93 -2.04 20.23
N PRO A 230 -13.76 -1.85 19.59
CA PRO A 230 -12.56 -2.56 20.02
C PRO A 230 -12.30 -2.31 21.52
N PRO A 231 -11.87 -3.32 22.29
CA PRO A 231 -11.80 -3.25 23.75
C PRO A 231 -10.68 -2.34 24.29
N TRP A 232 -9.89 -1.71 23.41
CA TRP A 232 -8.72 -0.92 23.78
C TRP A 232 -9.07 0.56 23.73
N GLY A 233 -8.96 1.22 24.88
CA GLY A 233 -9.39 2.59 25.13
C GLY A 233 -8.76 3.64 24.21
N SER A 234 -9.42 4.79 24.14
CA SER A 234 -9.01 5.98 23.38
C SER A 234 -7.59 6.42 23.74
N LEU A 235 -6.60 5.99 22.99
CA LEU A 235 -5.27 6.61 22.98
C LEU A 235 -5.29 7.85 22.08
N THR A 236 -4.51 8.85 22.46
CA THR A 236 -4.71 10.29 22.29
C THR A 236 -4.58 10.87 20.88
N ASN A 237 -4.64 10.05 19.83
CA ASN A 237 -4.61 10.53 18.44
C ASN A 237 -5.86 10.07 17.71
N SER A 238 -6.67 11.03 17.26
CA SER A 238 -7.86 10.72 16.46
C SER A 238 -7.43 10.24 15.08
N PRO A 239 -7.82 9.02 14.65
CA PRO A 239 -7.51 8.53 13.31
C PRO A 239 -8.18 9.42 12.26
N GLN A 240 -7.45 9.71 11.17
CA GLN A 240 -8.03 10.32 9.98
C GLN A 240 -8.35 9.20 8.98
N ARG A 241 -9.57 9.22 8.43
CA ARG A 241 -9.94 8.32 7.33
C ARG A 241 -9.51 8.98 6.04
N VAL A 242 -8.81 8.23 5.19
CA VAL A 242 -8.40 8.72 3.86
C VAL A 242 -9.65 8.81 3.00
N GLU A 243 -10.07 10.03 2.64
CA GLU A 243 -11.11 10.27 1.64
C GLU A 243 -10.44 10.29 0.26
N ASP A 244 -10.66 9.23 -0.52
CA ASP A 244 -10.37 9.23 -1.95
C ASP A 244 -11.61 9.77 -2.69
N ASP A 245 -11.56 11.00 -3.20
CA ASP A 245 -12.45 11.44 -4.26
C ASP A 245 -12.13 10.61 -5.52
N ILE A 246 -13.07 9.80 -6.03
CA ILE A 246 -13.31 9.53 -7.47
C ILE A 246 -14.49 8.55 -7.67
N ASP A 247 -15.31 8.94 -8.64
CA ASP A 247 -16.57 8.37 -9.12
C ASP A 247 -16.47 6.93 -9.69
N PHE A 248 -17.25 6.00 -9.10
CA PHE A 248 -17.42 4.61 -9.56
C PHE A 248 -18.00 4.51 -10.98
N LEU A 249 -18.60 5.58 -11.50
CA LEU A 249 -19.28 5.63 -12.80
C LEU A 249 -18.33 5.77 -14.01
N SER A 250 -17.01 5.82 -13.80
CA SER A 250 -16.03 6.00 -14.87
C SER A 250 -15.42 4.69 -15.41
N ILE A 251 -15.90 3.53 -14.96
CA ILE A 251 -15.61 2.25 -15.61
C ILE A 251 -16.39 2.22 -16.93
N PRO A 252 -15.74 2.22 -18.11
CA PRO A 252 -16.45 2.11 -19.37
C PRO A 252 -17.18 0.77 -19.41
N SER A 253 -18.43 0.76 -19.89
CA SER A 253 -19.20 -0.44 -20.22
C SER A 253 -18.56 -1.34 -21.31
N SER A 254 -17.27 -1.14 -21.62
CA SER A 254 -16.52 -1.85 -22.66
C SER A 254 -15.66 -2.99 -22.12
N TYR A 255 -15.96 -3.56 -20.95
CA TYR A 255 -15.53 -4.94 -20.64
C TYR A 255 -16.26 -5.93 -21.54
N LYS A 256 -16.04 -5.83 -22.86
CA LYS A 256 -16.16 -6.99 -23.73
C LYS A 256 -15.00 -7.89 -23.33
N LEU A 257 -15.32 -9.04 -22.72
CA LEU A 257 -14.41 -10.18 -22.73
C LEU A 257 -13.99 -10.39 -24.19
N PHE A 258 -12.75 -10.05 -24.53
CA PHE A 258 -12.17 -10.47 -25.79
C PHE A 258 -11.98 -11.98 -25.70
N ARG A 259 -12.98 -12.71 -26.21
CA ARG A 259 -12.85 -14.13 -26.51
C ARG A 259 -11.77 -14.26 -27.58
N LYS A 260 -10.93 -15.26 -27.38
CA LYS A 260 -9.79 -15.62 -28.21
C LYS A 260 -10.28 -16.20 -29.54
N GLU A 261 -10.80 -15.37 -30.45
CA GLU A 261 -11.20 -15.83 -31.79
C GLU A 261 -10.95 -14.82 -32.94
N ASP A 262 -10.53 -13.59 -32.67
CA ASP A 262 -10.18 -12.64 -33.75
C ASP A 262 -8.65 -12.46 -33.86
N GLN A 263 -7.96 -13.47 -34.41
CA GLN A 263 -6.68 -13.26 -35.07
C GLN A 263 -6.98 -12.94 -36.54
N GLU A 264 -6.85 -11.68 -36.93
CA GLU A 264 -6.48 -11.35 -38.30
C GLU A 264 -5.77 -9.98 -38.36
N SER A 265 -4.53 -10.03 -38.86
CA SER A 265 -3.88 -8.97 -39.62
C SER A 265 -3.42 -7.70 -38.88
N GLN A 266 -2.22 -7.74 -38.31
CA GLN A 266 -1.25 -6.64 -38.45
C GLN A 266 0.17 -7.17 -38.19
N GLU A 267 0.83 -7.62 -39.27
CA GLU A 267 2.27 -7.80 -39.29
C GLU A 267 2.95 -6.44 -39.10
N MET A 268 3.78 -6.32 -38.06
CA MET A 268 4.81 -5.28 -37.97
C MET A 268 6.17 -5.92 -38.30
N PRO A 269 7.03 -5.26 -39.08
CA PRO A 269 8.24 -5.88 -39.62
C PRO A 269 9.28 -6.08 -38.51
N HIS A 270 9.79 -7.31 -38.41
CA HIS A 270 10.98 -7.64 -37.64
C HIS A 270 12.21 -6.90 -38.19
N ARG A 271 12.70 -5.87 -37.48
CA ARG A 271 14.10 -5.45 -37.59
C ARG A 271 14.91 -6.15 -36.49
N CYS A 272 15.50 -7.27 -36.90
CA CYS A 272 16.56 -7.93 -36.15
C CYS A 272 17.79 -7.00 -36.16
N LEU A 273 18.22 -6.54 -34.99
CA LEU A 273 19.53 -5.92 -34.81
C LEU A 273 20.59 -7.02 -34.97
N GLN A 274 21.20 -7.09 -36.16
CA GLN A 274 22.45 -7.83 -36.35
C GLN A 274 23.60 -6.96 -35.85
N SER A 275 24.29 -7.46 -34.82
CA SER A 275 25.61 -7.01 -34.40
C SER A 275 26.62 -7.18 -35.55
N LYS A 276 27.35 -6.12 -35.90
CA LYS A 276 28.58 -6.23 -36.71
C LYS A 276 29.73 -6.70 -35.82
N PRO A 277 30.57 -7.65 -36.25
CA PRO A 277 31.85 -7.91 -35.60
C PRO A 277 32.88 -6.85 -36.01
N ASP A 278 33.92 -6.76 -35.20
CA ASP A 278 35.01 -5.75 -35.15
C ASP A 278 35.63 -5.34 -36.50
#